data_AF-C9JUP5-F1
#
_entry.id   AF-C9JUP5-F1
#
_cell.length_a   1.000
_cell.length_b   1.000
_cell.length_c   1.000
_cell.angle_alpha   90.00
_cell.angle_beta   90.00
_cell.angle_gamma   90.00
#
_symmetry.space_group_name_H-M   'P 1'
#
loop_
_entity.id
_entity.type
_entity.pdbx_description
1 polymer ?
#
loop_
_entity_poly.entity_id
_entity_poly.type
_entity_poly.pdbx_seq_one_letter_code
_entity_poly.pdbx_strand_id
1 'polypeptide(L)'
;MAKMEVKTSLLDNMIGVGDMVLLEPLNEETFINNLKKRFDHSEIYTYIGSVVISVNPYRSLPIYSPEKVEEYRNRNFYELSPHIFALSDEAYRSLRDQDKDQCILITGESGAGKTEASKLVMSYVAAVCGKGAEVNQVKEQLLQSNPVL
;
A
#
# COMPACT_ATOMS: atom_id res chain seq x y z
N MET A 1 23.10 11.04 23.40
CA MET A 1 22.75 9.73 22.80
C MET A 1 22.29 10.00 21.38
N ALA A 2 23.11 9.68 20.39
CA ALA A 2 22.83 9.96 18.99
C ALA A 2 21.70 9.06 18.48
N LYS A 3 20.67 9.65 17.87
CA LYS A 3 19.63 8.91 17.17
C LYS A 3 20.28 8.18 16.00
N MET A 4 20.14 6.86 16.00
CA MET A 4 20.57 5.99 14.91
C MET A 4 19.62 6.26 13.73
N GLU A 5 20.08 7.04 12.74
CA GLU A 5 19.41 7.17 11.45
C GLU A 5 19.41 5.79 10.78
N VAL A 6 18.22 5.27 10.50
CA VAL A 6 18.03 3.98 9.84
C VAL A 6 18.47 4.13 8.39
N LYS A 7 19.73 3.78 8.11
CA LYS A 7 20.24 3.58 6.75
C LYS A 7 19.88 2.18 6.26
N THR A 8 18.61 1.97 5.97
CA THR A 8 18.20 0.82 5.15
C THR A 8 17.79 1.40 3.80
N SER A 9 18.74 1.51 2.89
CA SER A 9 18.49 1.94 1.52
C SER A 9 17.63 0.88 0.83
N LEU A 10 16.55 1.29 0.15
CA LEU A 10 15.65 0.44 -0.63
C LEU A 10 16.36 -0.54 -1.58
N LEU A 11 17.61 -0.22 -1.97
CA LEU A 11 18.38 -0.94 -2.98
C LEU A 11 18.96 -2.27 -2.50
N ASP A 12 19.17 -2.46 -1.20
CA ASP A 12 20.03 -3.56 -0.72
C ASP A 12 19.37 -4.95 -0.78
N ASN A 13 18.03 -5.03 -0.92
CA ASN A 13 17.28 -6.28 -1.07
C ASN A 13 16.15 -6.19 -2.12
N MET A 14 16.20 -5.21 -3.03
CA MET A 14 15.09 -4.96 -3.95
C MET A 14 14.96 -6.06 -4.99
N ILE A 15 13.85 -6.81 -4.93
CA ILE A 15 13.51 -7.78 -5.95
C ILE A 15 12.99 -7.02 -7.16
N GLY A 16 13.76 -7.02 -8.25
CA GLY A 16 13.43 -6.20 -9.43
C GLY A 16 13.47 -4.71 -9.10
N VAL A 17 12.69 -3.92 -9.83
CA VAL A 17 12.59 -2.47 -9.65
C VAL A 17 11.32 -2.14 -8.87
N GLY A 18 11.46 -1.53 -7.68
CA GLY A 18 10.34 -1.19 -6.80
C GLY A 18 9.56 0.06 -7.23
N ASP A 19 10.20 0.98 -7.95
CA ASP A 19 9.57 2.15 -8.59
C ASP A 19 9.85 2.13 -10.09
N MET A 20 8.80 1.97 -10.90
CA MET A 20 8.89 1.85 -12.34
C MET A 20 9.43 3.11 -13.04
N VAL A 21 9.49 4.26 -12.35
CA VAL A 21 10.19 5.45 -12.86
C VAL A 21 11.69 5.18 -13.08
N LEU A 22 12.26 4.25 -12.33
CA LEU A 22 13.68 3.84 -12.40
C LEU A 22 13.93 2.68 -13.38
N LEU A 23 12.91 2.24 -14.12
CA LEU A 23 13.03 1.11 -15.05
C LEU A 23 13.73 1.53 -16.34
N GLU A 24 14.85 0.88 -16.67
CA GLU A 24 15.60 1.10 -17.90
C GLU A 24 15.96 -0.23 -18.60
N PRO A 25 15.73 -0.36 -19.93
CA PRO A 25 14.95 0.55 -20.78
C PRO A 25 13.46 0.52 -20.43
N LEU A 26 12.75 1.65 -20.54
CA LEU A 26 11.30 1.70 -20.30
C LEU A 26 10.53 1.24 -21.55
N ASN A 27 10.09 -0.01 -21.55
CA ASN A 27 9.18 -0.56 -22.55
C ASN A 27 8.20 -1.58 -21.94
N GLU A 28 7.15 -1.95 -22.67
CA GLU A 28 6.11 -2.85 -22.17
C GLU A 28 6.66 -4.22 -21.73
N GLU A 29 7.62 -4.78 -22.48
CA GLU A 29 8.23 -6.07 -22.17
C GLU A 29 8.98 -6.03 -20.83
N THR A 30 9.84 -5.05 -20.61
CA THR A 30 10.56 -4.84 -19.34
C THR A 30 9.61 -4.57 -18.17
N PHE A 31 8.53 -3.83 -18.41
CA PHE A 31 7.53 -3.50 -17.40
C PHE A 31 6.81 -4.77 -16.92
N ILE A 32 6.32 -5.58 -17.86
CA ILE A 32 5.66 -6.86 -17.59
C ILE A 32 6.64 -7.83 -16.90
N ASN A 33 7.87 -7.94 -17.41
CA ASN A 33 8.90 -8.80 -16.84
C ASN A 33 9.25 -8.40 -15.40
N ASN A 34 9.29 -7.10 -15.09
CA ASN A 34 9.54 -6.63 -13.73
C ASN A 34 8.38 -6.99 -12.77
N LEU A 35 7.13 -6.74 -13.17
CA LEU A 35 5.95 -7.13 -12.37
C LEU A 35 5.92 -8.64 -12.13
N LYS A 36 6.19 -9.43 -13.17
CA LYS A 36 6.25 -10.89 -13.07
C LYS A 36 7.33 -11.34 -12.10
N LYS A 37 8.55 -10.84 -12.24
CA LYS A 37 9.68 -11.17 -11.34
C LYS A 37 9.35 -10.84 -9.89
N ARG A 38 8.73 -9.68 -9.62
CA ARG A 38 8.29 -9.28 -8.28
C ARG A 38 7.21 -10.22 -7.74
N PHE A 39 6.18 -10.48 -8.55
CA PHE A 39 5.08 -11.37 -8.20
C PHE A 39 5.56 -12.79 -7.84
N ASP A 40 6.51 -13.34 -8.60
CA ASP A 40 7.09 -14.67 -8.35
C ASP A 40 7.76 -14.76 -6.97
N HIS A 41 8.21 -13.62 -6.41
CA HIS A 41 8.77 -13.53 -5.07
C HIS A 41 7.77 -13.01 -4.02
N SER A 42 6.47 -13.03 -4.32
CA SER A 42 5.38 -12.52 -3.47
C SER A 42 5.39 -11.00 -3.22
N GLU A 43 6.13 -10.25 -4.04
CA GLU A 43 6.11 -8.78 -4.04
C GLU A 43 5.00 -8.29 -4.98
N ILE A 44 3.80 -8.07 -4.42
CA ILE A 44 2.60 -7.73 -5.22
C ILE A 44 2.39 -6.24 -5.45
N TYR A 45 3.10 -5.40 -4.69
CA TYR A 45 3.01 -3.95 -4.79
C TYR A 45 4.22 -3.41 -5.53
N THR A 46 4.02 -2.45 -6.42
CA THR A 46 5.10 -1.74 -7.12
C THR A 46 4.68 -0.29 -7.32
N TYR A 47 5.61 0.65 -7.25
CA TYR A 47 5.32 2.06 -7.40
C TYR A 47 5.49 2.56 -8.84
N ILE A 48 4.74 3.61 -9.16
CA ILE A 48 5.04 4.56 -10.24
C ILE A 48 5.00 5.93 -9.58
N GLY A 49 6.14 6.40 -9.06
CA GLY A 49 6.16 7.57 -8.17
C GLY A 49 5.23 7.37 -6.96
N SER A 50 4.20 8.21 -6.82
CA SER A 50 3.20 8.10 -5.73
C SER A 50 2.04 7.14 -6.01
N VAL A 51 1.96 6.56 -7.21
CA VAL A 51 0.92 5.60 -7.58
C VAL A 51 1.33 4.18 -7.17
N VAL A 52 0.38 3.40 -6.65
CA VAL A 52 0.60 2.00 -6.26
C VAL A 52 -0.04 1.05 -7.27
N ILE A 53 0.78 0.25 -7.94
CA ILE A 53 0.34 -0.92 -8.69
C ILE A 53 0.14 -2.06 -7.69
N SER A 54 -1.01 -2.72 -7.75
CA SER A 54 -1.36 -3.89 -6.94
C SER A 54 -1.71 -5.06 -7.84
N VAL A 55 -0.93 -6.14 -7.79
CA VAL A 55 -1.21 -7.38 -8.52
C VAL A 55 -1.89 -8.38 -7.58
N ASN A 56 -3.08 -8.87 -7.93
CA ASN A 56 -3.84 -9.76 -7.05
C ASN A 56 -3.13 -11.12 -6.86
N PRO A 57 -2.72 -11.51 -5.64
CA PRO A 57 -2.08 -12.81 -5.40
C PRO A 57 -3.04 -14.00 -5.37
N TYR A 58 -4.36 -13.78 -5.31
CA TYR A 58 -5.39 -14.82 -5.10
C TYR A 58 -5.16 -15.70 -3.86
N ARG A 59 -4.34 -15.23 -2.91
CA ARG A 59 -4.04 -15.87 -1.64
C ARG A 59 -3.79 -14.82 -0.57
N SER A 60 -3.98 -15.19 0.69
CA SER A 60 -3.60 -14.32 1.80
C SER A 60 -2.07 -14.27 1.93
N LEU A 61 -1.51 -13.07 2.02
CA LEU A 61 -0.09 -12.85 2.27
C LEU A 61 0.10 -12.32 3.70
N PRO A 62 1.16 -12.73 4.42
CA PRO A 62 1.44 -12.28 5.79
C PRO A 62 2.04 -10.86 5.85
N ILE A 63 1.54 -9.94 5.03
CA ILE A 63 2.03 -8.55 4.90
C ILE A 63 1.06 -7.51 5.47
N TYR A 64 -0.11 -7.94 5.94
CA TYR A 64 -1.17 -7.08 6.48
C TYR A 64 -1.30 -7.19 8.00
N SER A 65 -0.21 -7.50 8.70
CA SER A 65 -0.22 -7.68 10.15
C SER A 65 -0.22 -6.34 10.90
N PRO A 66 -0.64 -6.30 12.18
CA PRO A 66 -0.55 -5.09 13.00
C PRO A 66 0.88 -4.55 13.11
N GLU A 67 1.89 -5.42 13.11
CA GLU A 67 3.30 -5.04 13.12
C GLU A 67 3.66 -4.26 11.85
N LYS A 68 3.15 -4.71 10.69
CA LYS A 68 3.33 -3.98 9.41
C LYS A 68 2.59 -2.65 9.41
N VAL A 69 1.44 -2.53 10.07
CA VAL A 69 0.76 -1.23 10.21
C VAL A 69 1.67 -0.22 10.92
N GLU A 70 2.27 -0.62 12.04
CA GLU A 70 3.17 0.26 12.81
C GLU A 70 4.50 0.51 12.10
N GLU A 71 5.03 -0.47 11.35
CA GLU A 71 6.24 -0.30 10.54
C GLU A 71 6.10 0.84 9.53
N TYR A 72 4.96 0.89 8.82
CA TYR A 72 4.67 1.89 7.77
C TYR A 72 4.11 3.21 8.31
N ARG A 73 3.81 3.31 9.61
CA ARG A 73 3.19 4.48 10.21
C ARG A 73 4.17 5.64 10.36
N ASN A 74 3.74 6.84 9.96
CA ASN A 74 4.55 8.06 9.97
C ASN A 74 5.90 7.90 9.27
N ARG A 75 5.96 7.08 8.22
CA ARG A 75 7.15 6.91 7.37
C ARG A 75 7.00 7.71 6.10
N ASN A 76 8.12 8.10 5.52
CA ASN A 76 8.10 8.67 4.18
C ASN A 76 7.91 7.56 3.14
N PHE A 77 7.28 7.90 2.02
CA PHE A 77 6.84 6.94 0.98
C PHE A 77 7.97 6.05 0.43
N TYR A 78 9.21 6.55 0.41
CA TYR A 78 10.39 5.84 -0.11
C TYR A 78 11.34 5.34 0.99
N GLU A 79 10.93 5.32 2.25
CA GLU A 79 11.74 4.72 3.33
C GLU A 79 11.61 3.20 3.40
N LEU A 80 10.49 2.66 2.92
CA LEU A 80 10.15 1.24 3.01
C LEU A 80 9.76 0.68 1.65
N SER A 81 9.79 -0.66 1.54
CA SER A 81 9.41 -1.38 0.33
C SER A 81 7.99 -1.01 -0.15
N PRO A 82 7.69 -1.17 -1.44
CA PRO A 82 6.37 -0.84 -1.94
C PRO A 82 5.23 -1.56 -1.21
N HIS A 83 4.29 -0.80 -0.66
CA HIS A 83 3.12 -1.31 0.03
C HIS A 83 1.94 -0.34 0.01
N ILE A 84 0.71 -0.86 0.08
CA ILE A 84 -0.52 -0.04 0.12
C ILE A 84 -0.64 0.80 1.40
N PHE A 85 0.00 0.37 2.49
CA PHE A 85 0.00 1.11 3.76
C PHE A 85 0.80 2.42 3.68
N ALA A 86 1.84 2.51 2.84
CA ALA A 86 2.53 3.78 2.64
C ALA A 86 1.60 4.84 2.03
N LEU A 87 0.79 4.45 1.03
CA LEU A 87 -0.23 5.34 0.44
C LEU A 87 -1.32 5.69 1.46
N SER A 88 -1.71 4.74 2.29
CA SER A 88 -2.73 4.96 3.33
C SER A 88 -2.24 5.90 4.44
N ASP A 89 -0.98 5.78 4.86
CA ASP A 89 -0.34 6.66 5.84
C ASP A 89 -0.22 8.09 5.30
N GLU A 90 0.23 8.25 4.05
CA GLU A 90 0.35 9.57 3.42
C GLU A 90 -1.02 10.28 3.34
N ALA A 91 -2.06 9.56 2.89
CA ALA A 91 -3.42 10.08 2.86
C ALA A 91 -3.91 10.44 4.27
N TYR A 92 -3.72 9.55 5.25
CA TYR A 92 -4.15 9.81 6.63
C TYR A 92 -3.41 10.98 7.28
N ARG A 93 -2.10 11.12 7.04
CA ARG A 93 -1.31 12.26 7.51
C ARG A 93 -1.74 13.56 6.85
N SER A 94 -1.99 13.55 5.55
CA SER A 94 -2.52 14.74 4.88
C SER A 94 -3.91 15.13 5.41
N LEU A 95 -4.74 14.15 5.76
CA LEU A 95 -6.03 14.41 6.41
C LEU A 95 -5.86 14.99 7.82
N ARG A 96 -4.99 14.39 8.65
CA ARG A 96 -4.80 14.74 10.07
C ARG A 96 -4.03 16.05 10.27
N ASP A 97 -2.96 16.25 9.52
CA ASP A 97 -2.00 17.34 9.78
C ASP A 97 -2.29 18.58 8.92
N GLN A 98 -2.99 18.41 7.79
CA GLN A 98 -3.28 19.50 6.85
C GLN A 98 -4.78 19.79 6.70
N ASP A 99 -5.65 19.05 7.40
CA ASP A 99 -7.11 19.15 7.30
C ASP A 99 -7.62 19.11 5.85
N LYS A 100 -7.01 18.27 5.00
CA LYS A 100 -7.39 18.12 3.60
C LYS A 100 -8.20 16.86 3.38
N ASP A 101 -9.34 17.00 2.71
CA ASP A 101 -10.13 15.85 2.24
C ASP A 101 -9.31 14.96 1.31
N GLN A 102 -9.47 13.64 1.46
CA GLN A 102 -8.71 12.63 0.70
C GLN A 102 -9.63 11.80 -0.18
N CYS A 103 -9.17 11.50 -1.39
CA CYS A 103 -9.82 10.58 -2.29
C CYS A 103 -8.80 9.58 -2.84
N ILE A 104 -9.02 8.29 -2.59
CA ILE A 104 -8.19 7.21 -3.12
C ILE A 104 -8.97 6.53 -4.24
N LEU A 105 -8.52 6.74 -5.48
CA LEU A 105 -9.11 6.15 -6.67
C LEU A 105 -8.51 4.77 -6.94
N ILE A 106 -9.34 3.73 -7.00
CA ILE A 106 -8.92 2.36 -7.30
C ILE A 106 -9.49 1.95 -8.65
N THR A 107 -8.61 1.75 -9.64
CA THR A 107 -8.97 1.33 -11.00
C THR A 107 -8.52 -0.11 -11.27
N GLY A 108 -9.15 -0.76 -12.23
CA GLY A 108 -8.79 -2.12 -12.66
C GLY A 108 -9.98 -2.95 -13.12
N GLU A 109 -9.69 -4.06 -13.78
CA GLU A 109 -10.70 -4.99 -14.28
C GLU A 109 -11.45 -5.72 -13.14
N SER A 110 -12.54 -6.41 -13.49
CA SER A 110 -13.26 -7.26 -12.55
C SER A 110 -12.32 -8.37 -12.03
N GLY A 111 -12.33 -8.63 -10.72
CA GLY A 111 -11.45 -9.63 -10.10
C GLY A 111 -10.01 -9.17 -9.80
N ALA A 112 -9.62 -7.94 -10.19
CA ALA A 112 -8.28 -7.41 -9.95
C ALA A 112 -7.95 -7.12 -8.46
N GLY A 113 -8.90 -7.30 -7.54
CA GLY A 113 -8.70 -7.05 -6.10
C GLY A 113 -9.08 -5.64 -5.62
N LYS A 114 -9.84 -4.88 -6.41
CA LYS A 114 -10.27 -3.50 -6.05
C LYS A 114 -10.97 -3.42 -4.69
N THR A 115 -11.90 -4.34 -4.44
CA THR A 115 -12.64 -4.41 -3.18
C THR A 115 -11.69 -4.65 -2.01
N GLU A 116 -10.79 -5.63 -2.11
CA GLU A 116 -9.80 -5.94 -1.06
C GLU A 116 -8.85 -4.77 -0.80
N ALA A 117 -8.38 -4.08 -1.85
CA ALA A 117 -7.56 -2.87 -1.69
C ALA A 117 -8.30 -1.78 -0.88
N SER A 118 -9.58 -1.55 -1.17
CA SER A 118 -10.41 -0.61 -0.39
C SER A 118 -10.54 -1.05 1.08
N LYS A 119 -10.78 -2.35 1.34
CA LYS A 119 -10.83 -2.88 2.70
C LYS A 119 -9.52 -2.66 3.46
N LEU A 120 -8.38 -2.87 2.81
CA LEU A 120 -7.05 -2.72 3.41
C LEU A 120 -6.76 -1.27 3.78
N VAL A 121 -7.03 -0.32 2.87
CA VAL A 121 -6.91 1.12 3.12
C VAL A 121 -7.76 1.53 4.32
N MET A 122 -9.05 1.17 4.32
CA MET A 122 -9.96 1.52 5.42
C MET A 122 -9.55 0.85 6.74
N SER A 123 -9.05 -0.39 6.69
CA SER A 123 -8.53 -1.09 7.87
C SER A 123 -7.31 -0.40 8.46
N TYR A 124 -6.41 0.09 7.60
CA TYR A 124 -5.24 0.85 8.02
C TYR A 124 -5.66 2.15 8.74
N VAL A 125 -6.54 2.95 8.11
CA VAL A 125 -7.06 4.20 8.70
C VAL A 125 -7.72 3.95 10.06
N ALA A 126 -8.55 2.90 10.16
CA ALA A 126 -9.19 2.51 11.41
C ALA A 126 -8.16 2.16 12.50
N ALA A 127 -7.07 1.48 12.15
CA ALA A 127 -6.02 1.11 13.09
C ALA A 127 -5.24 2.34 13.61
N VAL A 128 -4.95 3.33 12.75
CA VAL A 128 -4.07 4.46 13.12
C VAL A 128 -4.82 5.67 13.70
N CYS A 129 -6.13 5.79 13.48
CA CYS A 129 -6.91 6.96 13.88
C CYS A 129 -7.15 7.12 15.39
N GLY A 130 -6.78 6.15 16.21
CA GLY A 130 -6.95 6.18 17.68
C GLY A 130 -8.40 6.05 18.18
N LYS A 131 -9.40 6.14 17.29
CA LYS A 131 -10.83 5.91 17.56
C LYS A 131 -11.33 4.61 16.91
N GLY A 132 -10.54 3.54 17.07
CA GLY A 132 -10.75 2.28 16.35
C GLY A 132 -12.18 1.73 16.46
N ALA A 133 -12.88 1.88 17.59
CA ALA A 133 -14.24 1.39 17.76
C ALA A 133 -15.28 2.10 16.88
N GLU A 134 -15.24 3.44 16.83
CA GLU A 134 -16.17 4.25 16.01
C GLU A 134 -15.92 4.02 14.51
N VAL A 135 -14.64 3.98 14.11
CA VAL A 135 -14.26 3.75 12.71
C VAL A 135 -14.50 2.31 12.28
N ASN A 136 -14.32 1.33 13.17
CA ASN A 136 -14.65 -0.06 12.89
C ASN A 136 -16.17 -0.25 12.68
N GLN A 137 -17.02 0.48 13.40
CA GLN A 137 -18.46 0.43 13.19
C GLN A 137 -18.85 0.93 11.78
N VAL A 138 -18.30 2.08 11.36
CA VAL A 138 -18.53 2.62 10.00
C VAL A 138 -17.95 1.68 8.94
N LYS A 139 -16.75 1.13 9.17
CA LYS A 139 -16.13 0.13 8.31
C LYS A 139 -17.00 -1.11 8.18
N GLU A 140 -17.51 -1.68 9.28
CA GLU A 140 -18.37 -2.86 9.26
C GLU A 140 -19.64 -2.61 8.44
N GLN A 141 -20.27 -1.44 8.59
CA GLN A 141 -21.42 -1.06 7.77
C GLN A 141 -21.07 -0.98 6.27
N LEU A 142 -19.91 -0.42 5.92
CA LEU A 142 -19.43 -0.35 4.54
C LEU A 142 -19.02 -1.72 3.97
N LEU A 143 -18.48 -2.61 4.81
CA LEU A 143 -18.10 -3.96 4.40
C LEU A 143 -19.31 -4.87 4.22
N GLN A 144 -20.33 -4.73 5.07
CA GLN A 144 -21.57 -5.51 5.02
C GLN A 144 -22.49 -5.09 3.87
N SER A 145 -22.34 -3.87 3.32
CA SER A 145 -23.12 -3.43 2.16
C SER A 145 -22.57 -3.91 0.81
N ASN A 146 -21.28 -4.26 0.72
CA ASN A 146 -20.65 -4.74 -0.52
C ASN A 146 -21.24 -6.03 -1.14
N PRO A 147 -21.75 -7.03 -0.39
CA PRO A 147 -22.41 -8.20 -0.99
C PRO A 147 -23.81 -7.91 -1.54
N VAL A 148 -24.38 -6.73 -1.23
CA VAL A 148 -25.76 -6.34 -1.59
C VAL A 148 -25.77 -5.42 -2.82
N LEU A 149 -24.65 -4.74 -3.10
CA LEU A 149 -24.42 -3.82 -4.23
C LEU A 149 -23.76 -4.54 -5.41
#